data_AF-A0A437NWB3-F1
#
_entry.id   AF-A0A437NWB3-F1
#
_cell.length_a   1.000
_cell.length_b   1.000
_cell.length_c   1.000
_cell.angle_alpha   90.00
_cell.angle_beta   90.00
_cell.angle_gamma   90.00
#
_symmetry.space_group_name_H-M   'P 1'
#
loop_
_entity.id
_entity.type
_entity.pdbx_description
1 polymer ?
#
loop_
_entity_poly.entity_id
_entity_poly.type
_entity_poly.pdbx_seq_one_letter_code
_entity_poly.pdbx_strand_id
1 'polypeptide(L)'
;MGGYWFCDTLQGEFRIAPTRWAGQDRVLLSYEGEALGCYDTAEVALDRLLQGETCPPSCGLDLRRLPVPARLSDWAYAARG
;
A
#
# COMPACT_ATOMS: atom_id res chain seq x y z
N MET A 1 -4.94 -18.13 -6.10
CA MET A 1 -3.61 -17.72 -5.59
C MET A 1 -3.67 -16.23 -5.35
N GLY A 2 -3.83 -15.83 -4.08
CA GLY A 2 -3.74 -14.41 -3.71
C GLY A 2 -2.36 -14.15 -3.12
N GLY A 3 -1.88 -12.92 -3.17
CA GLY A 3 -0.69 -12.47 -2.46
C GLY A 3 -0.78 -10.99 -2.19
N TYR A 4 0.24 -10.41 -1.58
CA TYR A 4 0.30 -8.98 -1.33
C TYR A 4 1.73 -8.49 -1.50
N TRP A 5 1.87 -7.21 -1.83
CA TRP A 5 3.15 -6.53 -1.82
C TRP A 5 3.34 -5.84 -0.49
N PHE A 6 4.57 -5.83 0.02
CA PHE A 6 4.94 -5.09 1.21
C PHE A 6 6.32 -4.45 1.06
N CYS A 7 6.50 -3.35 1.77
CA CYS A 7 7.75 -2.61 1.85
C CYS A 7 7.99 -2.18 3.29
N ASP A 8 9.04 -2.73 3.88
CA ASP A 8 9.54 -2.30 5.18
C ASP A 8 10.37 -1.02 5.02
N THR A 9 9.98 0.02 5.74
CA THR A 9 10.74 1.25 5.89
C THR A 9 11.27 1.37 7.31
N LEU A 10 12.21 2.29 7.55
CA LEU A 10 12.69 2.58 8.91
C LEU A 10 11.58 3.11 9.83
N GLN A 11 10.48 3.61 9.27
CA GLN A 11 9.38 4.20 10.02
C GLN A 11 8.26 3.18 10.29
N GLY A 12 8.13 2.16 9.45
CA GLY A 12 7.08 1.14 9.51
C GLY A 12 6.88 0.43 8.17
N GLU A 13 5.89 -0.44 8.09
CA GLU A 13 5.60 -1.27 6.94
C GLU A 13 4.42 -0.74 6.11
N PHE A 14 4.62 -0.66 4.79
CA PHE A 14 3.53 -0.49 3.83
C PHE A 14 3.08 -1.83 3.27
N ARG A 15 1.78 -2.00 3.08
CA ARG A 15 1.19 -3.17 2.42
C ARG A 15 0.18 -2.79 1.36
N ILE A 16 0.22 -3.49 0.23
CA ILE A 16 -0.79 -3.44 -0.84
C ILE A 16 -1.36 -4.84 -0.98
N ALA A 17 -2.58 -5.05 -0.50
CA ALA A 17 -3.22 -6.35 -0.43
C ALA A 17 -4.56 -6.38 -1.16
N PRO A 18 -4.92 -7.48 -1.85
CA PRO A 18 -6.23 -7.63 -2.45
C PRO A 18 -7.32 -7.61 -1.39
N THR A 19 -8.41 -6.93 -1.70
CA THR A 19 -9.59 -6.79 -0.86
C THR A 19 -10.86 -6.84 -1.71
N ARG A 20 -12.01 -6.98 -1.07
CA ARG A 20 -13.31 -6.79 -1.71
C ARG A 20 -14.01 -5.61 -1.08
N TRP A 21 -14.35 -4.63 -1.92
CA TRP A 21 -15.08 -3.44 -1.49
C TRP A 21 -16.31 -3.25 -2.38
N ALA A 22 -17.49 -3.14 -1.76
CA ALA A 22 -18.77 -2.99 -2.46
C ALA A 22 -19.01 -4.04 -3.56
N GLY A 23 -18.56 -5.28 -3.34
CA GLY A 23 -18.71 -6.38 -4.30
C GLY A 23 -17.73 -6.37 -5.47
N GLN A 24 -16.77 -5.44 -5.50
CA GLN A 24 -15.72 -5.36 -6.51
C GLN A 24 -14.37 -5.77 -5.91
N ASP A 25 -13.57 -6.48 -6.69
CA ASP A 25 -12.18 -6.77 -6.35
C ASP A 25 -11.36 -5.47 -6.46
N ARG A 26 -10.67 -5.13 -5.39
CA ARG A 26 -9.85 -3.92 -5.24
C ARG A 26 -8.56 -4.26 -4.50
N VAL A 27 -7.70 -3.27 -4.31
CA VAL A 27 -6.53 -3.37 -3.44
C VAL A 27 -6.62 -2.35 -2.31
N LEU A 28 -6.26 -2.79 -1.11
CA LEU A 28 -6.12 -1.95 0.07
C LEU A 28 -4.65 -1.58 0.23
N LEU A 29 -4.37 -0.29 0.29
CA LEU A 29 -3.09 0.24 0.75
C LEU A 29 -3.19 0.50 2.26
N SER A 30 -2.25 -0.03 3.03
CA SER A 30 -2.16 0.21 4.46
C SER A 30 -0.74 0.50 4.92
N TYR A 31 -0.63 1.20 6.05
CA TYR A 31 0.60 1.46 6.78
C TYR A 31 0.44 0.96 8.22
N GLU A 32 1.29 0.06 8.68
CA GLU A 32 1.19 -0.55 10.02
C GLU A 32 -0.23 -1.11 10.32
N GLY A 33 -0.92 -1.61 9.29
CA GLY A 33 -2.30 -2.10 9.40
C GLY A 33 -3.40 -1.03 9.35
N GLU A 34 -3.05 0.25 9.36
CA GLU A 34 -3.99 1.37 9.16
C GLU A 34 -4.27 1.57 7.66
N ALA A 35 -5.56 1.63 7.29
CA ALA A 35 -5.97 1.80 5.90
C ALA A 35 -5.68 3.23 5.42
N LEU A 36 -4.86 3.37 4.38
CA LEU A 36 -4.56 4.65 3.73
C LEU A 36 -5.43 4.91 2.50
N GLY A 37 -5.97 3.85 1.88
CA GLY A 37 -6.84 3.98 0.72
C GLY A 37 -7.18 2.65 0.05
N CYS A 38 -8.22 2.67 -0.79
CA CYS A 38 -8.69 1.52 -1.56
C CYS A 38 -8.73 1.89 -3.05
N TYR A 39 -8.10 1.08 -3.89
CA TYR A 39 -7.82 1.39 -5.29
C TYR A 39 -8.13 0.21 -6.21
N ASP A 40 -8.21 0.47 -7.52
CA ASP A 40 -8.53 -0.57 -8.50
C ASP A 40 -7.38 -1.57 -8.69
N THR A 41 -6.12 -1.11 -8.72
CA THR A 41 -4.94 -1.96 -8.89
C THR A 41 -3.79 -1.56 -7.96
N ALA A 42 -2.83 -2.47 -7.79
CA ALA A 42 -1.65 -2.24 -6.96
C ALA A 42 -0.78 -1.09 -7.50
N GLU A 43 -0.69 -0.95 -8.82
CA GLU A 43 0.03 0.13 -9.48
C GLU A 43 -0.62 1.48 -9.20
N VAL A 44 -1.95 1.56 -9.24
CA VAL A 44 -2.67 2.78 -8.88
C VAL A 44 -2.49 3.11 -7.40
N ALA A 45 -2.54 2.12 -6.51
CA ALA A 45 -2.28 2.34 -5.09
C ALA A 45 -0.88 2.91 -4.84
N LEU A 46 0.13 2.38 -5.51
CA LEU A 46 1.51 2.87 -5.42
C LEU A 46 1.65 4.28 -5.99
N ASP A 47 1.08 4.55 -7.16
CA ASP A 47 1.10 5.89 -7.78
C ASP A 47 0.49 6.95 -6.84
N ARG A 48 -0.66 6.66 -6.23
CA ARG A 48 -1.31 7.56 -5.27
C ARG A 48 -0.48 7.76 -4.01
N LEU A 49 0.18 6.71 -3.51
CA LEU A 49 1.11 6.82 -2.38
C LEU A 49 2.27 7.78 -2.69
N LEU A 50 2.90 7.63 -3.86
CA LEU A 50 4.03 8.47 -4.29
C LEU A 50 3.62 9.93 -4.53
N GLN A 51 2.40 10.17 -5.01
CA GLN A 51 1.84 11.50 -5.18
C GLN A 51 1.40 12.13 -3.85
N GLY A 52 1.30 11.34 -2.77
CA GLY A 52 0.75 11.79 -1.49
C GLY A 52 -0.77 11.97 -1.51
N GLU A 53 -1.46 11.31 -2.43
CA GLU A 53 -2.92 11.32 -2.61
C GLU A 53 -3.59 10.14 -1.87
N THR A 54 -3.09 9.85 -0.67
CA THR A 54 -3.63 8.83 0.24
C THR A 54 -4.15 9.52 1.50
N CYS A 55 -4.97 8.82 2.27
CA CYS A 55 -5.26 9.27 3.63
C CYS A 55 -3.94 9.32 4.43
N PRO A 56 -3.69 10.38 5.21
CA PRO A 56 -2.54 10.43 6.09
C PRO A 56 -2.73 9.44 7.25
N PRO A 57 -1.67 8.73 7.67
CA PRO A 57 -1.75 7.86 8.83
C PRO A 57 -1.95 8.68 10.10
N SER A 58 -2.68 8.14 11.06
CA SER A 58 -3.05 8.79 12.33
C SER A 58 -1.85 9.18 13.18
N CYS A 59 -0.68 8.55 12.95
CA CYS A 59 0.58 8.87 13.62
C CYS A 59 1.25 10.17 13.14
N GLY A 60 0.69 10.86 12.13
CA GLY A 60 1.22 12.14 11.64
C GLY A 60 2.47 12.01 10.76
N LEU A 61 2.70 10.82 10.19
CA LEU A 61 3.83 10.55 9.31
C LEU A 61 3.68 11.27 7.96
N ASP A 62 4.73 11.96 7.52
CA ASP A 62 4.77 12.57 6.19
C ASP A 62 5.24 11.53 5.15
N LEU A 63 4.27 10.88 4.50
CA LEU A 63 4.47 9.82 3.52
C LEU A 63 5.40 10.23 2.36
N ARG A 64 5.41 11.52 1.98
CA ARG A 64 6.20 12.04 0.87
C ARG A 64 7.70 12.07 1.14
N ARG A 65 8.11 11.93 2.41
CA ARG A 65 9.51 11.97 2.82
C ARG A 65 10.09 10.59 3.06
N LEU A 66 9.28 9.54 2.91
CA LEU A 66 9.70 8.17 3.12
C LEU A 66 10.38 7.62 1.87
N PRO A 67 11.46 6.83 2.01
CA PRO A 67 12.12 6.18 0.89
C PRO A 67 11.28 4.97 0.44
N VAL A 68 10.12 5.21 -0.16
CA VAL A 68 9.26 4.17 -0.72
C VAL A 68 9.69 3.87 -2.16
N PRO A 69 9.96 2.61 -2.54
CA PRO A 69 10.31 2.26 -3.91
C PRO A 69 9.18 2.61 -4.88
N ALA A 70 9.54 3.27 -5.98
CA ALA A 70 8.56 3.79 -6.94
C ALA A 70 7.95 2.71 -7.87
N ARG A 71 8.40 1.45 -7.76
CA ARG A 71 7.94 0.33 -8.60
C ARG A 71 7.61 -0.87 -7.72
N LEU A 72 6.52 -1.56 -8.03
CA LEU A 72 6.12 -2.80 -7.34
C LEU A 72 7.15 -3.93 -7.48
N SER A 73 7.98 -3.91 -8.53
CA SER A 73 9.08 -4.88 -8.70
C SER A 73 10.15 -4.78 -7.60
N ASP A 74 10.23 -3.62 -6.95
CA ASP A 74 11.19 -3.34 -5.88
C ASP A 74 10.56 -3.60 -4.49
N TRP A 75 9.29 -4.01 -4.44
CA TRP A 75 8.59 -4.41 -3.22
C TRP A 75 8.67 -5.92 -3.04
N ALA A 76 8.67 -6.37 -1.79
CA ALA A 76 8.60 -7.79 -1.49
C ALA A 76 7.18 -8.31 -1.77
N TYR A 77 7.06 -9.47 -2.44
CA TYR A 77 5.78 -10.12 -2.68
C TYR A 77 5.64 -11.37 -1.81
N ALA A 78 4.58 -11.42 -1.03
CA ALA A 78 4.21 -12.59 -0.23
C ALA A 78 2.97 -13.26 -0.82
N ALA A 79 3.08 -14.53 -1.20
CA ALA A 79 1.94 -15.33 -1.60
C ALA A 79 1.13 -15.78 -0.36
N ARG A 80 -0.19 -15.65 -0.41
CA ARG A 80 -1.10 -16.28 0.56
C ARG A 80 -1.23 -17.76 0.19
N GLY A 81 -0.68 -18.63 1.04
CA GLY A 81 -0.83 -20.09 0.96
C GLY A 81 -2.26 -20.56 1.22
#